data_AF-A0A193BL09-F1
#
_entry.id   AF-A0A193BL09-F1
#
_cell.length_a   1.000
_cell.length_b   1.000
_cell.length_c   1.000
_cell.angle_alpha   90.00
_cell.angle_beta   90.00
_cell.angle_gamma   90.00
#
_symmetry.space_group_name_H-M   'P 1'
#
loop_
_entity.id
_entity.type
_entity.pdbx_description
1 polymer ?
#
loop_
_entity_poly.entity_id
_entity_poly.type
_entity_poly.pdbx_seq_one_letter_code
_entity_poly.pdbx_strand_id
1 'polypeptide(L)' 'TAPRMAGMDQHEQAIIDHETMTNGSADAHQKMVESHQRMMGSQTVSPTGPSKSLAAMNEHERAAVAHEFMN' A
#
# COMPACT_ATOMS: atom_id res chain seq x y z
N THR A 1 -26.22 0.74 15.63
CA THR A 1 -25.16 -0.26 15.35
C THR A 1 -24.24 0.30 14.29
N ALA A 2 -22.93 0.23 14.51
CA ALA A 2 -21.95 1.24 14.08
C ALA A 2 -21.75 1.39 12.56
N PRO A 3 -21.79 2.61 12.00
CA PRO A 3 -21.55 2.90 10.58
C PRO A 3 -20.04 2.99 10.24
N ARG A 4 -19.17 2.42 11.07
CA ARG A 4 -17.73 2.73 11.11
C ARG A 4 -16.91 2.26 9.91
N MET A 5 -17.46 1.40 9.06
CA MET A 5 -16.76 0.82 7.90
C MET A 5 -17.08 1.52 6.57
N ALA A 6 -18.04 2.45 6.52
CA ALA A 6 -18.53 3.02 5.26
C ALA A 6 -17.59 4.06 4.61
N GLY A 7 -16.46 4.38 5.25
CA GLY A 7 -15.49 5.36 4.76
C GLY A 7 -14.03 4.99 5.01
N MET A 8 -13.74 3.74 5.36
CA MET A 8 -12.37 3.26 5.57
C MET A 8 -11.76 2.82 4.23
N ASP A 9 -10.49 3.15 4.01
CA ASP A 9 -9.73 2.59 2.89
C ASP A 9 -9.58 1.06 3.05
N GLN A 10 -9.44 0.33 1.93
CA GLN A 10 -9.31 -1.13 1.97
C GLN A 10 -8.07 -1.57 2.77
N HIS A 11 -7.00 -0.79 2.78
CA HIS A 11 -5.83 -1.07 3.60
C HIS A 11 -6.09 -0.83 5.09
N GLU A 12 -6.86 0.20 5.45
CA GLU A 12 -7.25 0.46 6.84
C GLU A 12 -8.16 -0.64 7.38
N GLN A 13 -9.11 -1.11 6.57
CA GLN A 13 -9.97 -2.24 6.91
C GLN A 13 -9.15 -3.54 7.10
N ALA A 14 -8.20 -3.82 6.21
CA ALA A 14 -7.35 -5.01 6.32
C ALA A 14 -6.45 -5.00 7.56
N ILE A 15 -5.97 -3.82 7.99
CA ILE A 15 -5.21 -3.69 9.25
C ILE A 15 -6.06 -4.11 10.44
N ILE A 16 -7.30 -3.59 10.53
CA ILE A 16 -8.23 -3.88 11.63
C ILE A 16 -8.58 -5.37 11.66
N ASP A 17 -8.84 -5.98 10.50
CA ASP A 17 -9.12 -7.41 10.41
C ASP A 17 -7.94 -8.25 10.89
N HIS A 18 -6.71 -7.89 10.52
CA HIS A 18 -5.51 -8.60 10.97
C HIS A 18 -5.23 -8.46 12.46
N GLU A 19 -5.44 -7.29 13.06
CA GLU A 19 -5.24 -7.08 14.49
C GLU A 19 -6.31 -7.77 15.36
N THR A 20 -7.55 -7.87 14.87
CA THR A 20 -8.69 -8.36 15.66
C THR A 20 -8.90 -9.87 15.58
N MET A 21 -8.13 -10.59 14.75
CA MET A 21 -8.14 -12.06 14.74
C MET A 21 -7.60 -12.66 16.04
N THR A 22 -8.05 -13.87 16.39
CA THR A 22 -7.65 -14.59 17.61
C THR A 22 -6.14 -14.73 17.81
N ASN A 23 -5.37 -14.69 16.72
CA ASN A 23 -3.91 -14.69 16.74
C ASN A 23 -3.31 -13.47 16.02
N GLY A 24 -3.97 -12.31 16.07
CA GLY A 24 -3.56 -11.10 15.36
C GLY A 24 -2.18 -10.56 15.77
N SER A 25 -1.70 -10.95 16.95
CA SER A 25 -0.34 -10.67 17.43
C SER A 25 0.73 -11.63 16.90
N ALA A 26 0.35 -12.68 16.14
CA ALA A 26 1.33 -13.55 15.51
C ALA A 26 2.15 -12.80 14.47
N ASP A 27 3.42 -13.19 14.35
CA ASP A 27 4.40 -12.57 13.46
C ASP A 27 3.89 -12.40 12.02
N ALA A 28 3.20 -13.41 11.47
CA ALA A 28 2.64 -13.34 10.13
C ALA A 28 1.57 -12.23 9.98
N HIS A 29 0.68 -12.08 10.97
CA HIS A 29 -0.35 -11.03 10.95
C HIS A 29 0.26 -9.65 11.16
N GLN A 30 1.24 -9.51 12.05
CA GLN A 30 1.98 -8.27 12.28
C GLN A 30 2.72 -7.79 11.03
N LYS A 31 3.33 -8.72 10.27
CA LYS A 31 3.97 -8.42 8.98
C LYS A 31 2.96 -7.90 7.94
N MET A 32 1.74 -8.45 7.91
CA MET A 32 0.67 -7.99 7.01
C MET A 32 0.16 -6.60 7.41
N VAL A 33 -0.02 -6.35 8.72
CA VAL A 33 -0.36 -5.02 9.26
C VAL A 33 0.69 -3.98 8.88
N GLU A 34 1.99 -4.30 8.99
CA GLU A 34 3.07 -3.39 8.59
C GLU A 34 3.07 -3.11 7.07
N SER A 35 2.78 -4.13 6.25
CA SER A 35 2.67 -4.00 4.80
C SER A 35 1.55 -3.02 4.40
N HIS A 36 0.36 -3.18 4.99
CA HIS A 36 -0.77 -2.29 4.72
C HIS A 36 -0.52 -0.85 5.20
N GLN A 37 0.15 -0.66 6.34
CA GLN A 37 0.56 0.67 6.81
C GLN A 37 1.52 1.37 5.85
N ARG A 38 2.48 0.62 5.26
CA ARG A 38 3.38 1.17 4.25
C ARG A 38 2.64 1.61 2.99
N MET A 39 1.62 0.85 2.57
CA MET A 39 0.77 1.17 1.41
C MET A 39 -0.09 2.43 1.63
N MET A 40 -0.57 2.64 2.86
CA MET A 40 -1.25 3.87 3.27
C MET A 40 -0.31 5.09 3.20
N GLY A 41 0.97 4.93 3.52
CA GLY A 41 1.99 5.99 3.46
C GLY A 41 2.63 6.20 2.08
N SER A 42 2.54 5.22 1.17
CA SER A 42 3.08 5.30 -0.19
C SER A 42 2.14 5.94 -1.21
N GLN A 43 1.01 6.50 -0.76
CA GLN A 43 0.08 7.30 -1.57
C GLN A 43 0.65 8.69 -1.91
N THR A 44 1.88 8.75 -2.45
CA THR A 44 2.40 9.93 -3.15
C THR A 44 3.22 9.52 -4.37
N VAL A 45 2.65 8.68 -5.24
CA VAL A 45 2.97 8.79 -6.67
C VAL A 45 1.77 9.42 -7.36
N SER A 46 1.59 10.72 -7.17
CA SER A 46 0.70 11.51 -8.02
C SER A 46 1.22 11.44 -9.46
N PRO A 47 0.50 10.85 -10.44
CA PRO A 47 0.90 10.96 -11.85
C PRO A 47 0.55 12.34 -12.44
N THR A 48 0.33 13.36 -11.61
CA THR A 48 -0.05 14.73 -11.99
C THR A 48 1.13 15.70 -11.99
N GLY A 49 2.35 15.19 -12.17
CA GLY A 49 3.49 15.99 -12.61
C GLY A 49 3.79 15.69 -14.08
N PRO A 50 4.43 16.61 -14.84
CA PRO A 50 4.85 16.33 -16.21
C PRO A 50 5.65 15.02 -16.21
N SER A 51 5.24 14.06 -17.06
CA SER A 51 5.86 12.75 -17.14
C SER A 51 7.37 12.93 -17.35
N LYS A 52 8.18 12.54 -16.35
CA LYS A 52 9.63 12.53 -16.52
C LYS A 52 9.94 11.60 -17.69
N SER A 53 10.72 12.07 -18.66
CA SER A 53 11.28 11.20 -19.69
C SER A 53 12.03 10.03 -19.05
N LEU A 54 12.04 8.85 -19.68
CA LEU A 54 12.73 7.66 -19.15
C LEU A 54 14.20 7.92 -18.75
N ALA A 55 14.87 8.86 -19.44
CA ALA A 55 16.24 9.28 -19.15
C ALA A 55 16.39 10.09 -17.85
N ALA A 56 15.31 10.65 -17.32
CA ALA A 56 15.28 11.45 -16.09
C ALA A 56 14.81 10.66 -14.86
N MET A 57 14.51 9.36 -15.01
CA MET A 57 14.08 8.48 -13.92
C MET A 57 15.28 7.90 -13.17
N ASN A 58 15.20 7.86 -11.84
CA ASN A 58 16.19 7.13 -11.02
C ASN A 58 15.99 5.61 -11.12
N GLU A 59 17.01 4.81 -10.79
CA GLU A 59 16.98 3.33 -10.87
C GLU A 59 15.74 2.73 -10.21
N HIS A 60 15.34 3.26 -9.05
CA HIS A 60 14.14 2.81 -8.34
C HIS A 60 12.84 3.08 -9.14
N GLU A 61 12.72 4.26 -9.75
CA GLU A 61 11.58 4.62 -10.60
C GLU A 61 11.55 3.76 -11.87
N ARG A 62 12.72 3.45 -12.46
CA ARG A 62 12.83 2.58 -13.65
C ARG A 62 12.45 1.14 -13.35
N ALA A 63 12.79 0.63 -12.17
CA ALA A 63 12.42 -0.71 -11.75
C ALA A 63 10.89 -0.86 -11.56
N ALA A 64 10.23 0.16 -11.02
CA ALA A 64 8.77 0.16 -10.88
C ALA A 64 8.06 0.14 -12.25
N VAL A 65 8.51 0.99 -13.19
CA VAL A 65 7.98 1.00 -14.57
C VAL A 65 8.22 -0.35 -15.25
N ALA A 66 9.43 -0.92 -15.15
CA ALA A 66 9.73 -2.23 -15.75
C ALA A 66 8.85 -3.36 -15.18
N HIS A 67 8.49 -3.30 -13.90
CA HIS A 67 7.56 -4.23 -13.28
C HIS A 67 6.13 -4.10 -13.85
N GLU A 68 5.70 -2.90 -14.22
CA GLU A 68 4.37 -2.64 -14.81
C GLU A 68 4.23 -3.19 -16.24
N PHE A 69 5.31 -3.15 -17.03
CA PHE A 69 5.31 -3.63 -18.42
C PHE A 69 5.49 -5.15 -18.57
N MET A 70 5.68 -5.88 -17.47
CA MET A 70 6.02 -7.30 -17.48
C MET A 70 4.89 -8.17 -16.87
N ASN A 71 3.65 -7.86 -17.21
CA ASN A 71 2.46 -8.67 -16.95
C ASN A 71 1.93 -9.34 -18.23
#